data_AF-A0A9X2KFA3-F1
#
_entry.id   AF-A0A9X2KFA3-F1
#
_cell.length_a   1.000
_cell.length_b   1.000
_cell.length_c   1.000
_cell.angle_alpha   90.00
_cell.angle_beta   90.00
_cell.angle_gamma   90.00
#
_symmetry.space_group_name_H-M   'P 1'
#
loop_
_entity.id
_entity.type
_entity.pdbx_description
1 polymer ?
#
loop_
_entity_poly.entity_id
_entity_poly.type
_entity_poly.pdbx_seq_one_letter_code
_entity_poly.pdbx_strand_id
1 'polypeptide(L)'
;HVVEVWNKIDLLEESVRHHLTTVRQGQQAPQAAHLVSAITGEGVPELLADIEQRIAGRLREVRIEIAPDGMGVLPWIYKNSSVIGRDDRDNGSVALSVEITVQAQTELRRLSEQLSGIELK
;
A
#
# COMPACT_ATOMS: atom_id res chain seq x y z
N HIS A 1 4.09 -2.48 5.66
CA HIS A 1 3.42 -3.72 6.11
C HIS A 1 4.30 -4.89 5.73
N VAL A 2 4.52 -5.84 6.63
CA VAL A 2 5.26 -7.08 6.32
C VAL A 2 4.24 -8.20 6.15
N VAL A 3 4.42 -9.02 5.13
CA VAL A 3 3.63 -10.23 4.87
C VAL A 3 4.59 -11.40 4.92
N GLU A 4 4.36 -12.34 5.82
CA GLU A 4 5.17 -13.55 5.91
C GLU A 4 4.63 -14.59 4.91
N VAL A 5 5.55 -15.20 4.14
CA VAL A 5 5.22 -16.16 3.10
C VAL A 5 6.12 -17.38 3.27
N TRP A 6 5.52 -18.54 3.54
CA TRP A 6 6.20 -19.83 3.57
C TRP A 6 6.02 -20.49 2.20
N ASN A 7 7.02 -20.28 1.35
CA ASN A 7 7.01 -20.72 -0.03
C ASN A 7 7.53 -22.16 -0.19
N LYS A 8 7.24 -22.78 -1.35
CA LYS A 8 7.63 -24.13 -1.77
C LYS A 8 6.91 -25.26 -1.04
N ILE A 9 5.62 -25.06 -0.70
CA ILE A 9 4.82 -26.12 -0.06
C ILE A 9 4.63 -27.36 -0.94
N ASP A 10 4.91 -27.27 -2.24
CA ASP A 10 4.93 -28.38 -3.19
C ASP A 10 6.03 -29.41 -2.89
N LEU A 11 7.09 -29.03 -2.16
CA LEU A 11 8.17 -29.94 -1.76
C LEU A 11 7.91 -30.62 -0.41
N LEU A 12 6.79 -30.34 0.24
CA LEU A 12 6.46 -30.85 1.56
C LEU A 12 5.55 -32.07 1.47
N GLU A 13 5.82 -33.06 2.31
CA GLU A 13 4.90 -34.17 2.53
C GLU A 13 3.60 -33.70 3.20
N GLU A 14 2.50 -34.41 2.95
CA GLU A 14 1.16 -34.03 3.41
C GLU A 14 1.08 -33.85 4.94
N SER A 15 1.78 -34.67 5.70
CA SER A 15 1.86 -34.56 7.16
C SER A 15 2.48 -33.24 7.62
N VAL A 16 3.53 -32.77 6.92
CA VAL A 16 4.20 -31.50 7.20
C VAL A 16 3.32 -30.33 6.79
N ARG A 17 2.61 -30.44 5.66
CA ARG A 17 1.65 -29.42 5.19
C ARG A 17 0.51 -29.21 6.20
N HIS A 18 -0.04 -30.31 6.71
CA HIS A 18 -1.04 -30.25 7.79
C HIS A 18 -0.49 -29.60 9.06
N HIS A 19 0.73 -29.95 9.46
CA HIS A 19 1.36 -29.34 10.63
C HIS A 19 1.53 -27.82 10.46
N LEU A 20 2.08 -27.36 9.33
CA LEU A 20 2.25 -25.93 9.07
C LEU A 20 0.91 -25.17 9.02
N THR A 21 -0.14 -25.81 8.50
CA THR A 21 -1.49 -25.22 8.51
C THR A 21 -1.99 -25.01 9.94
N THR A 22 -1.79 -25.97 10.82
CA THR A 22 -2.12 -25.85 12.25
C THR A 22 -1.29 -24.75 12.93
N VAL A 23 0.01 -24.66 12.64
CA VAL A 23 0.87 -23.58 13.17
C VAL A 23 0.38 -22.21 12.70
N ARG A 24 0.07 -22.06 11.40
CA ARG A 24 -0.50 -20.84 10.84
C ARG A 24 -1.80 -20.43 11.53
N GLN A 25 -2.70 -21.39 11.80
CA GLN A 25 -3.96 -21.12 12.49
C GLN A 25 -3.77 -20.61 13.93
N GLY A 26 -2.66 -20.96 14.58
CA GLY A 26 -2.28 -20.44 15.89
C GLY A 26 -1.73 -19.01 15.88
N GLN A 27 -1.40 -18.46 14.71
CA GLN A 27 -0.90 -17.08 14.57
C GLN A 27 -2.06 -16.08 14.56
N GLN A 28 -1.89 -14.94 15.23
CA GLN A 28 -2.90 -13.87 15.20
C GLN A 28 -2.89 -13.14 13.86
N ALA A 29 -4.07 -12.87 13.30
CA ALA A 29 -4.20 -11.95 12.17
C ALA A 29 -3.72 -10.54 12.59
N PRO A 30 -2.99 -9.79 11.73
CA PRO A 30 -2.65 -10.06 10.33
C PRO A 30 -1.25 -10.69 10.13
N GLN A 31 -0.65 -11.27 11.17
CA GLN A 31 0.71 -11.81 11.13
C GLN A 31 0.77 -13.26 10.63
N ALA A 32 -0.38 -13.91 10.42
CA ALA A 32 -0.44 -15.27 9.91
C ALA A 32 0.29 -15.41 8.55
N ALA A 33 1.21 -16.37 8.46
CA ALA A 33 1.98 -16.63 7.25
C ALA A 33 1.10 -17.20 6.14
N HIS A 34 1.40 -16.85 4.90
CA HIS A 34 0.78 -17.46 3.72
C HIS A 34 1.57 -18.68 3.29
N LEU A 35 0.89 -19.83 3.25
CA LEU A 35 1.43 -21.07 2.67
C LEU A 35 1.27 -21.00 1.16
N VAL A 36 2.37 -20.98 0.41
CA VAL A 36 2.31 -20.88 -1.05
C VAL A 36 3.29 -21.82 -1.75
N SER A 37 2.98 -22.16 -2.99
CA SER A 37 3.96 -22.65 -3.95
C SER A 37 3.98 -21.70 -5.14
N ALA A 38 5.04 -20.90 -5.23
CA ALA A 38 5.18 -19.95 -6.34
C ALA A 38 5.30 -20.62 -7.71
N ILE A 39 5.74 -21.90 -7.77
CA ILE A 39 5.91 -22.62 -9.02
C ILE A 39 4.60 -23.26 -9.51
N THR A 40 3.77 -23.78 -8.59
CA THR A 40 2.47 -24.35 -8.95
C THR A 40 1.35 -23.30 -8.95
N GLY A 41 1.55 -22.18 -8.25
CA GLY A 41 0.55 -21.14 -8.04
C GLY A 41 -0.36 -21.38 -6.82
N GLU A 42 -0.17 -22.49 -6.09
CA GLU A 42 -0.98 -22.78 -4.91
C GLU A 42 -0.81 -21.72 -3.82
N GLY A 43 -1.91 -21.26 -3.21
CA GLY A 43 -1.93 -20.26 -2.14
C GLY A 43 -1.64 -18.81 -2.59
N VAL A 44 -1.27 -18.61 -3.85
CA VAL A 44 -0.98 -17.28 -4.42
C VAL A 44 -2.23 -16.40 -4.52
N PRO A 45 -3.42 -16.90 -4.93
CA PRO A 45 -4.63 -16.08 -4.98
C PRO A 45 -5.03 -15.51 -3.61
N GLU A 46 -4.92 -16.29 -2.55
CA GLU A 46 -5.23 -15.87 -1.18
C GLU A 46 -4.23 -14.82 -0.67
N LEU A 47 -2.93 -15.00 -1.00
CA LEU A 47 -1.89 -14.01 -0.73
C LEU A 47 -2.19 -12.68 -1.42
N LEU A 48 -2.55 -12.72 -2.71
CA LEU A 48 -2.88 -11.52 -3.48
C LEU A 48 -4.11 -10.82 -2.92
N ALA A 49 -5.17 -11.55 -2.57
CA ALA A 49 -6.37 -10.97 -1.96
C ALA A 49 -6.08 -10.27 -0.63
N ASP A 50 -5.23 -10.85 0.23
CA ASP A 50 -4.80 -10.21 1.49
C ASP A 50 -3.96 -8.95 1.22
N ILE A 51 -3.04 -9.01 0.24
CA ILE A 51 -2.27 -7.83 -0.19
C ILE A 51 -3.20 -6.73 -0.69
N GLU A 52 -4.18 -7.06 -1.55
CA GLU A 52 -5.17 -6.11 -2.07
C GLU A 52 -5.98 -5.48 -0.93
N GLN A 53 -6.48 -6.27 0.02
CA GLN A 53 -7.21 -5.74 1.18
C GLN A 53 -6.34 -4.80 2.03
N ARG A 54 -5.06 -5.15 2.25
CA ARG A 54 -4.12 -4.29 2.99
C ARG A 54 -3.80 -3.00 2.25
N ILE A 55 -3.79 -3.02 0.92
CA ILE A 55 -3.49 -1.87 0.08
C ILE A 55 -4.73 -0.96 -0.09
N ALA A 56 -5.87 -1.56 -0.43
CA ALA A 56 -7.12 -0.86 -0.71
C ALA A 56 -7.85 -0.38 0.56
N GLY A 57 -7.71 -1.11 1.67
CA GLY A 57 -8.59 -0.97 2.83
C GLY A 57 -8.25 0.13 3.84
N ARG A 58 -7.22 0.95 3.62
CA ARG A 58 -6.90 2.07 4.53
C ARG A 58 -6.63 3.36 3.77
N LEU A 59 -7.65 4.18 3.66
CA LEU A 59 -7.48 5.61 3.43
C LEU A 59 -6.74 6.22 4.62
N ARG A 60 -5.75 7.05 4.34
CA ARG A 60 -5.06 7.85 5.34
C ARG A 60 -5.16 9.31 4.95
N GLU A 61 -5.36 10.17 5.93
CA GLU A 61 -5.21 11.60 5.75
C GLU A 61 -3.71 11.91 5.60
N VAL A 62 -3.36 12.63 4.54
CA VAL A 62 -2.00 13.11 4.25
C VAL A 62 -2.08 14.60 3.95
N ARG A 63 -1.14 15.37 4.49
CA ARG A 63 -0.98 16.79 4.17
C ARG A 63 0.12 16.97 3.14
N ILE A 64 -0.16 17.75 2.11
CA ILE A 64 0.74 17.99 0.99
C ILE A 64 0.88 19.50 0.82
N GLU A 65 2.11 20.00 0.77
CA GLU A 65 2.40 21.37 0.35
C GLU A 65 2.98 21.36 -1.06
N ILE A 66 2.41 22.19 -1.93
CA ILE A 66 2.75 22.25 -3.35
C ILE A 66 3.15 23.69 -3.67
N ALA A 67 4.41 23.90 -4.00
CA ALA A 67 4.92 25.18 -4.49
C ALA A 67 4.46 25.44 -5.94
N PRO A 68 4.53 26.70 -6.44
CA PRO A 68 4.06 27.04 -7.79
C PRO A 68 4.66 26.18 -8.91
N ASP A 69 5.92 25.76 -8.79
CA ASP A 69 6.64 24.91 -9.74
C ASP A 69 6.19 23.44 -9.69
N GLY A 70 5.62 22.99 -8.57
CA GLY A 70 5.09 21.64 -8.34
C GLY A 70 3.62 21.44 -8.75
N MET A 71 2.93 22.49 -9.21
CA MET A 71 1.48 22.47 -9.49
C MET A 71 1.03 21.43 -10.52
N GLY A 72 1.96 20.92 -11.34
CA GLY A 72 1.71 19.83 -12.29
C GLY A 72 1.24 18.51 -11.65
N VAL A 73 1.42 18.31 -10.34
CA VAL A 73 0.95 17.12 -9.62
C VAL A 73 -0.56 17.14 -9.30
N LEU A 74 -1.20 18.32 -9.35
CA LEU A 74 -2.61 18.48 -8.96
C LEU A 74 -3.59 17.53 -9.69
N PRO A 75 -3.52 17.36 -11.03
CA PRO A 75 -4.40 16.42 -11.72
C PRO A 75 -4.25 14.98 -11.24
N TRP A 76 -3.03 14.57 -10.89
CA TRP A 76 -2.77 13.24 -10.33
C TRP A 76 -3.39 13.10 -8.93
N ILE A 77 -3.27 14.13 -8.09
CA ILE A 77 -3.87 14.14 -6.74
C ILE A 77 -5.39 14.02 -6.84
N TYR A 78 -6.05 14.84 -7.68
CA TYR A 78 -7.50 14.77 -7.87
C TYR A 78 -7.98 13.42 -8.44
N LYS A 79 -7.15 12.71 -9.20
CA LYS A 79 -7.47 11.40 -9.76
C LYS A 79 -7.31 10.25 -8.78
N ASN A 80 -6.30 10.31 -7.90
CA ASN A 80 -5.87 9.18 -7.07
C ASN A 80 -6.11 9.38 -5.56
N SER A 81 -6.71 10.50 -5.16
CA SER A 81 -7.05 10.80 -3.78
C SER A 81 -8.36 11.58 -3.68
N SER A 82 -8.95 11.58 -2.48
CA SER A 82 -10.08 12.45 -2.15
C SER A 82 -9.54 13.70 -1.46
N VAL A 83 -9.71 14.87 -2.08
CA VAL A 83 -9.31 16.14 -1.47
C VAL A 83 -10.35 16.55 -0.44
N ILE A 84 -9.96 16.54 0.84
CA ILE A 84 -10.84 16.90 1.97
C ILE A 84 -10.61 18.32 2.48
N GLY A 85 -9.49 18.95 2.09
CA GLY A 85 -9.18 20.33 2.43
C GLY A 85 -8.19 20.94 1.44
N ARG A 86 -8.36 22.24 1.18
CA ARG A 86 -7.49 23.03 0.31
C ARG A 86 -7.33 24.43 0.89
N ASP A 87 -6.09 24.90 0.93
CA ASP A 87 -5.70 26.24 1.35
C ASP A 87 -4.70 26.82 0.34
N ASP A 88 -5.14 27.85 -0.39
CA ASP A 88 -4.34 28.55 -1.39
C ASP A 88 -3.65 29.75 -0.70
N ARG A 89 -2.31 29.76 -0.67
CA ARG A 89 -1.52 30.76 0.05
C ARG A 89 -1.13 31.94 -0.84
N ASP A 90 -0.91 33.10 -0.22
CA ASP A 90 -0.53 34.35 -0.90
C ASP A 90 0.78 34.25 -1.72
N ASN A 91 1.67 33.32 -1.37
CA ASN A 91 2.91 33.06 -2.11
C ASN A 91 2.73 32.15 -3.33
N GLY A 92 1.48 31.78 -3.66
CA GLY A 92 1.13 30.90 -4.78
C GLY A 92 1.29 29.41 -4.49
N SER A 93 1.69 29.02 -3.27
CA SER A 93 1.70 27.61 -2.85
C SER A 93 0.31 27.15 -2.41
N VAL A 94 0.06 25.85 -2.50
CA VAL A 94 -1.21 25.23 -2.13
C VAL A 94 -0.95 24.15 -1.08
N ALA A 95 -1.66 24.22 0.03
CA ALA A 95 -1.71 23.14 1.01
C ALA A 95 -2.99 22.31 0.81
N LEU A 96 -2.82 21.00 0.65
CA LEU A 96 -3.92 20.05 0.50
C LEU A 96 -3.94 19.07 1.67
N SER A 97 -5.14 18.81 2.20
CA SER A 97 -5.42 17.63 2.99
C SER A 97 -6.16 16.63 2.11
N VAL A 98 -5.63 15.41 1.98
CA VAL A 98 -6.21 14.38 1.12
C VAL A 98 -6.35 13.07 1.87
N GLU A 99 -7.41 12.33 1.57
CA GLU A 99 -7.52 10.91 1.89
C GLU A 99 -7.01 10.10 0.71
N ILE A 100 -6.02 9.26 0.95
CA ILE A 100 -5.33 8.49 -0.08
C ILE A 100 -5.07 7.07 0.39
N THR A 101 -5.05 6.11 -0.55
CA THR A 101 -4.65 4.74 -0.24
C THR A 101 -3.15 4.66 0.00
N VAL A 102 -2.69 3.59 0.65
CA VAL A 102 -1.25 3.36 0.88
C VAL A 102 -0.48 3.29 -0.45
N GLN A 103 -1.06 2.65 -1.47
CA GLN A 103 -0.43 2.55 -2.78
C GLN A 103 -0.30 3.92 -3.46
N ALA A 104 -1.36 4.71 -3.46
CA ALA A 104 -1.32 6.04 -4.06
C ALA A 104 -0.37 6.96 -3.25
N GLN A 105 -0.26 6.82 -1.93
CA GLN A 105 0.77 7.53 -1.16
C GLN A 105 2.20 7.14 -1.58
N THR A 106 2.46 5.87 -1.87
CA THR A 106 3.77 5.41 -2.39
C THR A 106 4.07 6.01 -3.77
N GLU A 107 3.09 6.05 -4.66
CA GLU A 107 3.23 6.66 -5.99
C GLU A 107 3.45 8.18 -5.89
N LEU A 108 2.70 8.87 -5.01
CA LEU A 108 2.88 10.30 -4.75
C LEU A 108 4.28 10.61 -4.22
N ARG A 109 4.84 9.77 -3.34
CA ARG A 109 6.23 9.90 -2.86
C ARG A 109 7.21 9.82 -4.04
N ARG A 110 7.03 8.87 -4.94
CA ARG A 110 7.86 8.74 -6.14
C ARG A 110 7.74 9.97 -7.05
N LEU A 111 6.53 10.52 -7.21
CA LEU A 111 6.33 11.75 -7.98
C LEU A 111 7.00 12.96 -7.32
N SER A 112 6.98 13.06 -5.98
CA SER A 112 7.68 14.13 -5.25
C SER A 112 9.20 14.07 -5.35
N GLU A 113 9.78 12.90 -5.66
CA GLU A 113 11.22 12.77 -5.93
C GLU A 113 11.58 13.22 -7.35
N GLN A 114 10.63 13.21 -8.29
CA GLN A 114 10.84 13.56 -9.68
C GLN A 114 10.45 15.01 -10.01
N LEU A 115 9.50 15.56 -9.26
CA LEU A 115 8.98 16.91 -9.43
C LEU A 115 9.45 17.79 -8.27
N SER A 116 9.99 18.96 -8.57
CA SER A 116 10.33 19.95 -7.55
C SER A 116 9.07 20.56 -6.92
N GLY A 117 9.19 21.06 -5.70
CA GLY A 117 8.13 21.84 -5.06
C GLY A 117 6.99 21.02 -4.45
N ILE A 118 7.19 19.74 -4.12
CA ILE A 118 6.18 18.91 -3.45
C ILE A 118 6.74 18.44 -2.09
N GLU A 119 6.07 18.80 -1.00
CA GLU A 119 6.41 18.34 0.35
C GLU A 119 5.26 17.54 0.97
N LEU A 120 5.57 16.35 1.46
CA LEU A 120 4.65 15.46 2.18
C LEU A 120 4.87 15.64 3.68
N LYS A 121 3.82 16.00 4.42
CA LYS A 121 3.83 16.15 5.89
C LYS A 121 3.15 14.98 6.58
#